data_AF-A0A1H8IYQ4-F1
#
_entry.id   AF-A0A1H8IYQ4-F1
#
_cell.length_a   1.000
_cell.length_b   1.000
_cell.length_c   1.000
_cell.angle_alpha   90.00
_cell.angle_beta   90.00
_cell.angle_gamma   90.00
#
_symmetry.space_group_name_H-M   'P 1'
#
loop_
_entity.id
_entity.type
_entity.pdbx_description
1 polymer ?
#
loop_
_entity_poly.entity_id
_entity_poly.type
_entity_poly.pdbx_seq_one_letter_code
_entity_poly.pdbx_strand_id
1 'polypeptide(L)' 'RASKCLGRALWRNWSGYHRRSRVETKMHCVKLLGQRLMARDFDRQVAEVQVRIAILNGYTALGIPVTKAVA' A
#
# COMPACT_ATOMS: atom_id res chain seq x y z
N ARG A 1 16.98 -30.57 -9.68
CA ARG A 1 15.86 -29.80 -9.07
C ARG A 1 16.37 -28.59 -8.27
N ALA A 2 17.40 -28.74 -7.42
CA ALA A 2 17.97 -27.66 -6.62
C ALA A 2 18.44 -26.41 -7.42
N SER A 3 19.10 -26.58 -8.57
CA SER A 3 19.56 -25.45 -9.40
C SER A 3 18.44 -24.56 -9.93
N LYS A 4 17.25 -25.12 -10.22
CA LYS A 4 16.06 -24.33 -10.63
C LYS A 4 15.48 -23.50 -9.47
N CYS A 5 15.56 -24.02 -8.24
CA CYS A 5 15.11 -23.30 -7.04
C CYS A 5 16.10 -22.18 -6.69
N LEU A 6 17.41 -22.45 -6.78
CA LEU A 6 18.47 -21.46 -6.56
C LEU A 6 18.36 -20.28 -7.53
N GLY A 7 18.16 -20.54 -8.84
CA GLY A 7 17.99 -19.46 -9.82
C GLY A 7 16.76 -18.58 -9.55
N ARG A 8 15.64 -19.16 -9.11
CA ARG A 8 14.41 -18.41 -8.79
C ARG A 8 14.56 -17.59 -7.51
N ALA A 9 15.26 -18.12 -6.51
CA ALA A 9 15.56 -17.42 -5.27
C ALA A 9 16.51 -16.24 -5.53
N LEU A 10 17.55 -16.44 -6.35
CA LEU A 10 18.42 -15.36 -6.80
C LEU A 10 17.60 -14.28 -7.51
N TRP A 11 16.83 -14.66 -8.54
CA TRP A 11 16.03 -13.69 -9.31
C TRP A 11 15.07 -12.87 -8.43
N ARG A 12 14.40 -13.50 -7.45
CA ARG A 12 13.52 -12.80 -6.49
C ARG A 12 14.27 -11.80 -5.61
N ASN A 13 15.49 -12.14 -5.17
CA ASN A 13 16.33 -11.23 -4.40
C ASN A 13 16.83 -10.06 -5.26
N TRP A 14 17.37 -10.35 -6.45
CA TRP A 14 17.90 -9.34 -7.36
C TRP A 14 16.84 -8.36 -7.85
N SER A 15 15.62 -8.83 -8.11
CA SER A 15 14.50 -7.98 -8.54
C SER A 15 13.85 -7.19 -7.40
N GLY A 16 14.26 -7.39 -6.14
CA GLY A 16 13.59 -6.79 -4.98
C GLY A 16 12.12 -7.21 -4.85
N TYR A 17 11.77 -8.39 -5.38
CA TYR A 17 10.39 -8.86 -5.52
C TYR A 17 9.61 -8.82 -4.21
N HIS A 18 10.25 -9.17 -3.10
CA HIS A 18 9.60 -9.16 -1.79
C HIS A 18 9.16 -7.75 -1.36
N ARG A 19 10.00 -6.74 -1.61
CA ARG A 19 9.67 -5.35 -1.30
C ARG A 19 8.55 -4.84 -2.20
N ARG A 20 8.62 -5.13 -3.50
CA ARG A 20 7.60 -4.75 -4.49
C ARG A 20 6.25 -5.38 -4.18
N SER A 21 6.23 -6.69 -3.92
CA SER A 21 5.03 -7.44 -3.54
C SER A 21 4.39 -6.87 -2.27
N ARG A 22 5.17 -6.51 -1.25
CA ARG A 22 4.64 -5.86 -0.03
C ARG A 22 3.96 -4.52 -0.33
N VAL A 23 4.58 -3.70 -1.17
CA VAL A 23 4.01 -2.40 -1.58
C VAL A 23 2.71 -2.62 -2.38
N GLU A 24 2.69 -3.58 -3.31
CA GLU A 24 1.51 -3.91 -4.11
C GLU A 24 0.36 -4.43 -3.24
N THR A 25 0.63 -5.32 -2.27
CA THR A 25 -0.38 -5.77 -1.31
C THR A 25 -0.92 -4.62 -0.49
N LYS A 26 -0.07 -3.71 -0.02
CA LYS A 26 -0.50 -2.54 0.75
C LYS A 26 -1.33 -1.58 -0.10
N MET A 27 -0.94 -1.38 -1.36
CA MET A 27 -1.70 -0.57 -2.32
C MET A 27 -3.06 -1.19 -2.65
N HIS A 28 -3.16 -2.51 -2.73
CA HIS A 28 -4.44 -3.21 -2.87
C HIS A 28 -5.38 -2.89 -1.70
N CYS A 29 -4.89 -2.91 -0.46
CA CYS A 29 -5.69 -2.50 0.71
C CYS A 29 -6.21 -1.06 0.56
N VAL A 30 -5.38 -0.13 0.08
CA VAL A 30 -5.78 1.26 -0.16
C VAL A 30 -6.89 1.35 -1.22
N LYS A 31 -6.80 0.57 -2.31
CA LYS A 31 -7.84 0.52 -3.34
C LYS A 31 -9.19 0.01 -2.80
N LEU A 32 -9.18 -0.92 -1.84
CA LEU A 32 -10.41 -1.43 -1.22
C LEU A 32 -11.15 -0.36 -0.40
N LEU A 33 -10.44 0.65 0.13
CA LEU A 33 -11.06 1.75 0.89
C LEU A 33 -12.02 2.60 0.05
N GLY A 34 -11.97 2.51 -1.29
CA GLY A 34 -12.87 3.25 -2.19
C GLY A 34 -14.08 2.48 -2.70
N GLN A 35 -14.24 1.19 -2.39
CA GLN A 35 -15.24 0.36 -3.08
C GLN A 35 -16.69 0.57 -2.61
N ARG A 36 -16.97 0.41 -1.32
CA ARG A 36 -18.33 0.58 -0.77
C ARG A 36 -18.29 0.84 0.73
N LEU A 37 -19.34 1.50 1.23
CA LEU A 37 -19.56 1.64 2.67
C LEU A 37 -20.16 0.35 3.24
N MET A 38 -19.67 -0.09 4.40
CA MET A 38 -20.09 -1.35 5.04
C MET A 38 -21.06 -1.10 6.19
N ALA A 39 -20.93 0.03 6.88
CA ALA A 39 -21.84 0.41 7.96
C ALA A 39 -23.30 0.59 7.49
N ARG A 40 -24.25 0.09 8.29
CA ARG A 40 -25.69 0.19 8.03
C ARG A 40 -26.29 1.49 8.57
N ASP A 41 -25.77 2.00 9.68
CA ASP A 41 -26.22 3.23 10.35
C ASP A 41 -25.48 4.44 9.79
N PHE A 42 -26.17 5.56 9.59
CA PHE A 42 -25.59 6.77 9.00
C PHE A 42 -24.41 7.32 9.80
N ASP A 43 -24.53 7.39 11.13
CA ASP A 43 -23.44 7.85 12.00
C ASP A 43 -22.18 6.99 11.83
N ARG A 44 -22.36 5.67 11.74
CA ARG A 44 -21.26 4.72 11.50
C ARG A 44 -20.69 4.83 10.09
N GLN A 45 -21.50 5.19 9.09
CA GLN A 45 -21.01 5.49 7.74
C GLN A 45 -20.13 6.75 7.74
N VAL A 46 -20.52 7.80 8.46
CA VAL A 46 -19.71 9.02 8.60
C VAL A 46 -18.37 8.70 9.25
N ALA A 47 -18.36 7.94 10.35
CA ALA A 47 -17.13 7.50 11.00
C ALA A 47 -16.25 6.65 10.05
N GLU A 48 -16.85 5.74 9.29
CA GLU A 48 -16.14 4.91 8.31
C GLU A 48 -15.46 5.76 7.22
N VAL A 49 -16.15 6.78 6.70
CA VAL A 49 -15.60 7.73 5.72
C VAL A 49 -14.46 8.54 6.33
N GLN A 50 -14.64 9.09 7.52
CA GLN A 50 -13.60 9.89 8.20
C GLN A 50 -12.32 9.08 8.42
N VAL A 51 -12.43 7.83 8.88
CA VAL A 51 -11.29 6.94 9.05
C VAL A 51 -10.61 6.65 7.71
N ARG A 52 -11.38 6.38 6.64
CA ARG A 52 -10.84 6.16 5.29
C ARG A 52 -10.08 7.39 4.77
N ILE A 53 -10.63 8.59 4.96
CA ILE A 53 -9.98 9.85 4.60
C ILE A 53 -8.68 10.04 5.38
N ALA A 54 -8.69 9.81 6.69
CA ALA A 54 -7.49 9.94 7.53
C ALA A 54 -6.37 9.00 7.04
N ILE A 55 -6.71 7.75 6.70
CA ILE A 55 -5.75 6.79 6.13
C ILE A 55 -5.22 7.30 4.78
N LEU A 56 -6.09 7.70 3.86
CA LEU A 56 -5.70 8.17 2.53
C LEU A 56 -4.81 9.42 2.61
N ASN A 57 -5.16 10.39 3.45
CA ASN A 57 -4.36 11.58 3.67
C ASN A 57 -2.97 11.24 4.24
N GLY A 58 -2.88 10.24 5.12
CA GLY A 58 -1.60 9.73 5.60
C GLY A 58 -0.73 9.16 4.47
N TYR A 59 -1.31 8.38 3.55
CA TYR A 59 -0.56 7.89 2.38
C TYR A 59 -0.14 9.01 1.43
N THR A 60 -1.02 9.98 1.18
CA THR A 60 -0.68 11.15 0.38
C THR A 60 0.49 11.90 0.98
N ALA A 61 0.47 12.16 2.29
CA ALA A 61 1.57 12.82 3.00
C ALA A 61 2.90 12.06 2.87
N LEU A 62 2.87 10.72 3.00
CA LEU A 62 4.05 9.88 2.80
C LEU A 62 4.56 9.87 1.35
N GLY A 63 3.68 10.12 0.38
CA GLY A 63 4.00 10.16 -1.04
C GLY A 63 4.52 11.51 -1.55
N ILE A 64 4.36 12.60 -0.77
CA ILE A 64 4.86 13.91 -1.14
C ILE A 64 6.39 13.93 -1.01
N PRO A 65 7.15 14.16 -2.11
CA PRO A 65 8.59 14.25 -2.03
C PRO A 65 8.99 15.51 -1.25
N VAL A 66 9.93 15.37 -0.30
CA VAL A 66 10.53 16.52 0.40
C VAL A 66 11.70 17.03 -0.43
N THR A 67 11.48 18.10 -1.19
CA THR A 67 12.57 18.77 -1.91
C THR A 67 13.47 19.47 -0.90
N LYS A 68 14.77 19.15 -0.92
CA LYS A 68 15.80 19.85 -0.15
C LYS A 68 16.70 20.64 -1.09
N ALA A 69 16.94 21.90 -0.78
CA ALA A 69 17.95 22.69 -1.48
C ALA A 69 19.33 22.08 -1.17
N VAL A 70 20.12 21.83 -2.20
CA VAL A 70 21.51 21.42 -2.09
C VAL A 70 22.35 22.68 -2.23
N ALA A 71 23.24 22.92 -1.26
CA ALA A 71 24.19 24.03 -1.27
C ALA A 71 25.37 23.76 -2.21
#